data_AF-A0AA39Q2R7-F1
#
_entry.id   AF-A0AA39Q2R7-F1
#
_cell.length_a   1.000
_cell.length_b   1.000
_cell.length_c   1.000
_cell.angle_alpha   90.00
_cell.angle_beta   90.00
_cell.angle_gamma   90.00
#
_symmetry.space_group_name_H-M   'P 1'
#
loop_
_entity.id
_entity.type
_entity.pdbx_description
1 polymer ?
#
loop_
_entity_poly.entity_id
_entity_poly.type
_entity_poly.pdbx_seq_one_letter_code
_entity_poly.pdbx_strand_id
1 'polypeptide(L)'
;EPVSAAIWTDAEFDHWLATTDAKITYHGNATSNPLAPRDASITRVTYCSSIIGNACGGACTVYYGGATCLNAPNTVCLAATNNVGFCSSAGCVGSCTLLTSCEYYLDGGFCYTPDTKSIIVTTL
;
A
#
# COMPACT_ATOMS: atom_id res chain seq x y z
N GLU A 1 -10.68 7.93 17.14
CA GLU A 1 -9.81 6.83 17.63
C GLU A 1 -8.45 6.94 16.95
N PRO A 2 -7.32 6.62 17.60
CA PRO A 2 -6.03 6.65 16.92
C PRO A 2 -5.86 5.33 16.15
N VAL A 3 -5.92 5.42 14.83
CA VAL A 3 -5.70 4.30 13.91
C VAL A 3 -4.20 4.05 13.77
N SER A 4 -3.66 3.20 14.65
CA SER A 4 -2.25 2.80 14.67
C SER A 4 -1.96 1.56 13.81
N ALA A 5 -2.62 1.43 12.64
CA ALA A 5 -2.39 0.30 11.75
C ALA A 5 -2.28 0.77 10.30
N ALA A 6 -1.25 0.29 9.61
CA ALA A 6 -1.08 0.48 8.17
C ALA A 6 -1.99 -0.45 7.35
N ILE A 7 -2.81 -1.25 8.03
CA ILE A 7 -3.95 -1.95 7.46
C ILE A 7 -5.18 -1.04 7.60
N TRP A 8 -5.61 -0.48 6.48
CA TRP A 8 -6.80 0.38 6.39
C TRP A 8 -8.04 -0.44 6.06
N THR A 9 -9.20 0.03 6.49
CA THR A 9 -10.47 -0.43 5.93
C THR A 9 -10.68 0.15 4.53
N ASP A 10 -11.53 -0.48 3.72
CA ASP A 10 -11.89 0.07 2.39
C ASP A 10 -12.45 1.49 2.48
N ALA A 11 -13.26 1.77 3.51
CA ALA A 11 -13.85 3.10 3.72
C ALA A 11 -12.80 4.17 4.04
N GLU A 12 -11.80 3.84 4.87
CA GLU A 12 -10.67 4.75 5.16
C GLU A 12 -9.83 5.00 3.92
N PHE A 13 -9.59 3.95 3.13
CA PHE A 13 -8.87 4.05 1.88
C PHE A 13 -9.58 4.98 0.88
N ASP A 14 -10.89 4.80 0.69
CA ASP A 14 -11.69 5.65 -0.19
C ASP A 14 -11.76 7.11 0.30
N HIS A 15 -11.81 7.31 1.62
CA HIS A 15 -11.77 8.66 2.19
C HIS A 15 -10.42 9.35 1.95
N TRP A 16 -9.30 8.62 2.12
CA TRP A 16 -7.98 9.15 1.82
C TRP A 16 -7.82 9.50 0.34
N LEU A 17 -8.26 8.60 -0.56
CA LEU A 17 -8.23 8.85 -2.00
C LEU A 17 -9.02 10.11 -2.40
N ALA A 18 -10.17 10.36 -1.75
CA ALA A 18 -11.02 11.49 -2.06
C ALA A 18 -10.49 12.84 -1.53
N THR A 19 -9.60 12.81 -0.53
CA THR A 19 -9.15 14.01 0.20
C THR A 19 -7.67 14.32 0.02
N THR A 20 -6.90 13.42 -0.58
CA THR A 20 -5.45 13.59 -0.75
C THR A 20 -5.10 14.46 -1.95
N ASP A 21 -4.15 15.38 -1.76
CA ASP A 21 -3.54 16.19 -2.82
C ASP A 21 -2.32 15.48 -3.48
N ALA A 22 -2.10 14.20 -3.16
CA ALA A 22 -1.00 13.42 -3.75
C ALA A 22 -1.23 13.15 -5.23
N LYS A 23 -0.14 13.11 -6.02
CA LYS A 23 -0.21 12.68 -7.42
C LYS A 23 -0.28 11.15 -7.47
N ILE A 24 -1.48 10.62 -7.69
CA ILE A 24 -1.76 9.17 -7.70
C ILE A 24 -1.63 8.59 -9.09
N THR A 25 -0.89 7.49 -9.21
CA THR A 25 -0.89 6.61 -10.38
C THR A 25 -1.61 5.31 -10.02
N TYR A 26 -2.62 4.89 -10.79
CA TYR A 26 -3.34 3.65 -10.54
C TYR A 26 -2.73 2.49 -11.33
N HIS A 27 -2.45 1.37 -10.65
CA HIS A 27 -1.98 0.12 -11.24
C HIS A 27 -2.93 -1.04 -10.90
N GLY A 28 -3.21 -1.91 -11.86
CA GLY A 28 -4.12 -3.04 -11.68
C GLY A 28 -5.48 -2.83 -12.35
N ASN A 29 -6.41 -3.76 -12.15
CA ASN A 29 -7.73 -3.69 -12.79
C ASN A 29 -8.62 -2.70 -12.04
N ALA A 30 -8.54 -1.42 -12.40
CA ALA A 30 -9.38 -0.36 -11.86
C ALA A 30 -10.86 -0.46 -12.28
N THR A 31 -11.26 -1.51 -13.03
CA THR A 31 -12.64 -1.72 -13.41
C THR A 31 -13.37 -2.34 -12.21
N SER A 32 -14.12 -1.53 -11.46
CA SER A 32 -15.16 -1.99 -10.56
C SER A 32 -16.21 -2.76 -11.35
N ASN A 33 -15.93 -4.02 -11.68
CA ASN A 33 -16.92 -4.91 -12.25
C ASN A 33 -17.67 -5.54 -11.07
N PRO A 34 -18.95 -5.20 -10.83
CA PRO A 34 -19.75 -5.76 -9.74
C PRO A 34 -19.98 -7.28 -9.88
N LEU A 35 -19.58 -7.87 -11.01
CA LEU A 35 -19.62 -9.31 -11.31
C LEU A 35 -18.22 -9.97 -11.38
N ALA A 36 -17.13 -9.23 -11.08
CA ALA A 36 -15.84 -9.88 -10.89
C ALA A 36 -15.96 -10.89 -9.74
N PRO A 37 -15.42 -12.11 -9.87
CA PRO A 37 -15.60 -13.17 -8.88
C PRO A 37 -15.27 -12.62 -7.49
N ARG A 38 -16.25 -12.75 -6.57
CA ARG A 38 -16.20 -12.31 -5.17
C ARG A 38 -15.10 -13.00 -4.33
N ASP A 39 -14.23 -13.80 -4.96
CA ASP A 39 -13.29 -14.74 -4.35
C ASP A 39 -11.81 -14.32 -4.46
N ALA A 40 -11.49 -13.25 -5.17
CA ALA A 40 -10.15 -12.67 -5.05
C ALA A 40 -10.24 -11.51 -4.06
N SER A 41 -9.80 -11.70 -2.80
CA SER A 41 -9.62 -10.62 -1.83
C SER A 41 -8.81 -9.49 -2.48
N ILE A 42 -9.49 -8.45 -2.93
CA ILE A 42 -8.85 -7.36 -3.66
C ILE A 42 -8.06 -6.56 -2.63
N THR A 43 -6.73 -6.59 -2.77
CA THR A 43 -5.85 -5.83 -1.92
C THR A 43 -5.56 -4.50 -2.57
N ARG A 44 -5.78 -3.44 -1.81
CA ARG A 44 -5.46 -2.07 -2.20
C ARG A 44 -4.15 -1.72 -1.51
N VAL A 45 -3.17 -1.26 -2.25
CA VAL A 45 -1.88 -0.84 -1.70
C VAL A 45 -1.58 0.56 -2.18
N THR A 46 -1.40 1.48 -1.27
CA THR A 46 -0.87 2.82 -1.55
C THR A 46 0.58 2.85 -1.11
N TYR A 47 1.48 3.22 -2.01
CA TYR A 47 2.89 3.43 -1.66
C TYR A 47 3.41 4.69 -2.33
N CYS A 48 4.20 5.46 -1.60
CA CYS A 48 4.73 6.74 -2.08
C CYS A 48 6.25 6.80 -1.95
N SER A 49 6.87 7.60 -2.81
CA SER A 49 8.32 7.71 -2.88
C SER A 49 8.93 8.77 -1.96
N SER A 50 8.12 9.46 -1.16
CA SER A 50 8.59 10.57 -0.33
C SER A 50 7.70 10.76 0.90
N ILE A 51 8.22 11.53 1.85
CA ILE A 51 7.49 12.03 3.01
C ILE A 51 7.51 13.56 2.96
N ILE A 52 6.40 14.19 3.32
CA ILE A 52 6.27 15.64 3.42
C ILE A 52 5.90 15.95 4.86
N GLY A 53 6.88 16.41 5.65
CA GLY A 53 6.71 16.52 7.11
C GLY A 53 6.56 15.13 7.73
N ASN A 54 5.45 14.90 8.43
CA ASN A 54 5.11 13.62 9.05
C ASN A 54 4.10 12.79 8.22
N ALA A 55 3.75 13.24 7.01
CA ALA A 55 2.78 12.59 6.14
C ALA A 55 3.45 11.89 4.95
N CYS A 56 2.90 10.76 4.55
CA CYS A 56 3.30 10.05 3.33
C CYS A 56 2.86 10.83 2.08
N GLY A 57 3.75 11.07 1.12
CA GLY A 57 3.43 11.93 -0.01
C GLY A 57 4.41 11.92 -1.18
N GLY A 58 4.31 12.94 -2.03
CA GLY A 58 5.10 13.04 -3.28
C GLY A 58 4.45 12.26 -4.42
N ALA A 59 5.23 11.37 -5.06
CA ALA A 59 4.71 10.48 -6.10
C ALA A 59 4.17 9.20 -5.44
N CYS A 60 2.85 9.03 -5.48
CA CYS A 60 2.16 7.90 -4.91
C CYS A 60 1.62 6.99 -6.00
N THR A 61 1.68 5.69 -5.77
CA THR A 61 1.09 4.68 -6.63
C THR A 61 0.08 3.88 -5.82
N VAL A 62 -1.09 3.68 -6.40
CA VAL A 62 -2.17 2.89 -5.83
C VAL A 62 -2.34 1.64 -6.67
N TYR A 63 -2.10 0.48 -6.07
CA TYR A 63 -2.40 -0.81 -6.66
C TYR A 63 -3.79 -1.29 -6.23
N TYR A 64 -4.54 -1.83 -7.19
CA TYR A 64 -5.85 -2.46 -6.97
C TYR A 64 -5.86 -3.82 -7.68
N GLY A 65 -5.79 -4.91 -6.91
CA GLY A 65 -5.85 -6.25 -7.48
C GLY A 65 -5.57 -7.38 -6.49
N GLY A 66 -5.43 -8.59 -7.02
CA GLY A 66 -5.10 -9.78 -6.25
C GLY A 66 -3.61 -9.96 -5.99
N ALA A 67 -3.23 -11.18 -5.57
CA ALA A 67 -1.86 -11.53 -5.24
C ALA A 67 -0.90 -11.28 -6.41
N THR A 68 0.13 -10.48 -6.17
CA THR A 68 1.15 -10.14 -7.17
C THR A 68 2.40 -9.62 -6.50
N CYS A 69 3.52 -9.65 -7.22
CA CYS A 69 4.72 -8.92 -6.83
C CYS A 69 4.74 -7.56 -7.53
N LEU A 70 4.66 -6.48 -6.76
CA LEU A 70 4.77 -5.12 -7.26
C LEU A 70 6.24 -4.68 -7.20
N ASN A 71 6.77 -4.26 -8.35
CA ASN A 71 8.05 -3.56 -8.37
C ASN A 71 7.81 -2.11 -7.93
N ALA A 72 8.29 -1.77 -6.75
CA ALA A 72 8.01 -0.49 -6.08
C ALA A 72 9.33 0.15 -5.60
N PRO A 73 10.30 0.40 -6.50
CA PRO A 73 11.59 0.95 -6.13
C PRO A 73 11.44 2.36 -5.55
N ASN A 74 12.22 2.66 -4.51
CA ASN A 74 12.20 3.95 -3.81
C ASN A 74 10.89 4.22 -3.07
N THR A 75 10.15 3.17 -2.69
CA THR A 75 9.02 3.35 -1.78
C THR A 75 9.55 3.76 -0.42
N VAL A 76 9.02 4.85 0.12
CA VAL A 76 9.40 5.39 1.43
C VAL A 76 8.32 5.17 2.48
N CYS A 77 7.07 5.09 2.05
CA CYS A 77 5.96 4.84 2.94
C CYS A 77 4.85 4.11 2.20
N LEU A 78 4.15 3.23 2.90
CA LEU A 78 3.06 2.46 2.32
C LEU A 78 1.96 2.14 3.33
N ALA A 79 0.74 2.00 2.83
CA ALA A 79 -0.43 1.50 3.53
C ALA A 79 -1.19 0.56 2.61
N ALA A 80 -1.92 -0.39 3.18
CA ALA A 80 -2.70 -1.34 2.40
C ALA A 80 -4.00 -1.71 3.11
N THR A 81 -4.95 -2.32 2.40
CA THR A 81 -6.18 -2.86 3.02
C THR A 81 -6.01 -4.29 3.55
N ASN A 82 -4.94 -4.98 3.14
CA ASN A 82 -4.57 -6.30 3.65
C ASN A 82 -3.12 -6.32 4.08
N ASN A 83 -2.74 -7.34 4.84
CA ASN A 83 -1.36 -7.52 5.26
C ASN A 83 -0.48 -7.89 4.07
N VAL A 84 0.27 -6.91 3.54
CA VAL A 84 1.23 -7.11 2.45
C VAL A 84 2.64 -7.23 2.99
N GLY A 85 3.51 -7.89 2.25
CA GLY A 85 4.94 -7.91 2.56
C GLY A 85 5.67 -6.82 1.78
N PHE A 86 6.57 -6.09 2.43
CA PHE A 86 7.50 -5.17 1.77
C PHE A 86 8.92 -5.70 1.87
N CYS A 87 9.64 -5.68 0.75
CA CYS A 87 10.96 -6.29 0.63
C CYS A 87 11.98 -5.23 0.22
N SER A 88 13.19 -5.31 0.79
CA SER A 88 14.32 -4.43 0.44
C SER A 88 15.04 -4.85 -0.84
N SER A 89 14.68 -6.01 -1.39
CA SER A 89 15.14 -6.52 -2.69
C SER A 89 14.06 -6.36 -3.74
N ALA A 90 14.45 -6.19 -5.00
CA ALA A 90 13.49 -6.14 -6.12
C ALA A 90 12.97 -7.54 -6.45
N GLY A 91 11.75 -7.64 -6.99
CA GLY A 91 11.17 -8.91 -7.46
C GLY A 91 10.59 -9.81 -6.36
N CYS A 92 10.33 -9.28 -5.17
CA CYS A 92 9.74 -10.02 -4.04
C CYS A 92 10.50 -11.30 -3.68
N VAL A 93 11.82 -11.25 -3.81
CA VAL A 93 12.72 -12.34 -3.42
C VAL A 93 13.41 -12.01 -2.10
N GLY A 94 13.79 -13.05 -1.36
CA GLY A 94 14.48 -12.93 -0.08
C GLY A 94 13.54 -12.68 1.09
N SER A 95 14.05 -12.01 2.13
CA SER A 95 13.30 -11.69 3.34
C SER A 95 12.46 -10.43 3.14
N CYS A 96 11.15 -10.58 3.27
CA CYS A 96 10.19 -9.48 3.26
C CYS A 96 9.60 -9.31 4.66
N THR A 97 9.35 -8.07 5.06
CA THR A 97 8.70 -7.74 6.33
C THR A 97 7.22 -7.54 6.08
N LEU A 98 6.38 -8.04 6.99
CA LEU A 98 4.93 -7.85 6.90
C LEU A 98 4.55 -6.44 7.31
N LEU A 99 3.51 -5.87 6.70
CA LEU A 99 2.99 -4.55 7.02
C LEU A 99 2.50 -4.45 8.47
N THR A 100 1.99 -5.55 9.03
CA THR A 100 1.66 -5.65 10.47
C THR A 100 2.86 -5.49 11.40
N SER A 101 4.08 -5.71 10.90
CA SER A 101 5.33 -5.54 11.66
C SER A 101 5.92 -4.15 11.48
N CYS A 102 5.11 -3.18 11.06
CA CYS A 102 5.55 -1.79 10.95
C CYS A 102 5.99 -1.23 12.30
N GLU A 103 7.23 -0.74 12.36
CA GLU A 103 7.82 -0.18 13.57
C GLU A 103 7.52 1.32 13.73
N TYR A 104 7.30 2.03 12.62
CA TYR A 104 7.09 3.48 12.62
C TYR A 104 5.94 3.90 11.70
N TYR A 105 4.91 4.49 12.31
CA TYR A 105 3.71 4.98 11.62
C TYR A 105 3.78 6.49 11.40
N LEU A 106 3.42 6.92 10.20
CA LEU A 106 3.25 8.29 9.75
C LEU A 106 1.78 8.72 9.86
N ASP A 107 1.53 10.00 9.62
CA ASP A 107 0.16 10.55 9.61
C ASP A 107 -0.72 9.80 8.60
N GLY A 108 -1.98 9.58 8.98
CA GLY A 108 -2.92 8.77 8.19
C GLY A 108 -2.69 7.26 8.32
N GLY A 109 -1.82 6.80 9.21
CA GLY A 109 -1.58 5.38 9.45
C GLY A 109 -0.64 4.72 8.45
N PHE A 110 0.08 5.50 7.63
CA PHE A 110 1.08 4.95 6.71
C PHE A 110 2.26 4.34 7.47
N CYS A 111 2.79 3.22 6.99
CA CYS A 111 4.02 2.66 7.51
C CYS A 111 5.24 3.31 6.84
N TYR A 112 6.22 3.75 7.62
CA TYR A 112 7.49 4.23 7.12
C TYR A 112 8.43 3.06 6.75
N THR A 113 8.81 3.00 5.48
CA THR A 113 9.49 1.86 4.85
C THR A 113 10.51 2.30 3.78
N PRO A 114 11.51 3.15 4.14
CA PRO A 114 12.44 3.84 3.21
C PRO A 114 13.24 2.95 2.25
N ASP A 115 13.49 1.69 2.61
CA ASP A 115 14.31 0.77 1.82
C ASP A 115 13.49 -0.18 0.94
N THR A 116 12.18 0.03 0.83
CA THR A 116 11.31 -0.87 0.07
C THR A 116 11.58 -0.77 -1.43
N LYS A 117 11.82 -1.93 -2.04
CA LYS A 117 12.03 -2.07 -3.50
C LYS A 117 10.94 -2.89 -4.19
N SER A 118 10.28 -3.78 -3.46
CA SER A 118 9.12 -4.48 -3.97
C SER A 118 8.12 -4.78 -2.87
N ILE A 119 6.86 -4.91 -3.26
CA ILE A 119 5.75 -5.21 -2.35
C ILE A 119 5.08 -6.48 -2.84
N ILE A 120 5.09 -7.52 -2.00
CA ILE A 120 4.35 -8.75 -2.25
C ILE A 120 2.94 -8.61 -1.71
N VAL A 121 2.00 -8.54 -2.63
CA VAL A 121 0.57 -8.63 -2.35
C VAL A 121 0.23 -10.11 -2.28
N THR A 122 -0.31 -10.55 -1.14
CA THR A 122 -0.78 -11.92 -0.93
C THR A 122 -2.28 -11.89 -0.63
N THR A 123 -3.00 -12.92 -1.04
CA THR A 123 -4.45 -13.09 -0.79
C THR A 123 -4.70 -14.04 0.38
N LEU A 124 -3.88 -13.96 1.43
CA LEU A 124 -4.04 -14.80 2.62
C LEU A 124 -5.22 -14.35 3.47
#